data_AF-A0A2T6FL45-F1
#
_entry.id   AF-A0A2T6FL45-F1
#
_cell.length_a   1.000
_cell.length_b   1.000
_cell.length_c   1.000
_cell.angle_alpha   90.00
_cell.angle_beta   90.00
_cell.angle_gamma   90.00
#
_symmetry.space_group_name_H-M   'P 1'
#
loop_
_entity.id
_entity.type
_entity.pdbx_description
1 polymer ?
#
loop_
_entity_poly.entity_id
_entity_poly.type
_entity_poly.pdbx_seq_one_letter_code
_entity_poly.pdbx_strand_id
1 'polypeptide(L)' 'MKGHWLEQAGFNIDSPVTIRVMQGCLVLTAE' A
#
# COMPACT_ATOMS: atom_id res chain seq x y z
N MET A 1 -1.06 18.34 6.83
CA MET A 1 -0.14 17.49 6.04
C MET A 1 -0.98 16.55 5.19
N LYS A 2 -1.23 16.91 3.93
CA LYS A 2 -1.95 16.08 2.97
C LYS A 2 -1.13 16.07 1.70
N GLY A 3 -0.83 14.91 1.14
CA GLY A 3 -0.11 14.90 -0.12
C GLY A 3 0.34 13.55 -0.62
N HIS A 4 1.35 12.93 -0.01
CA HIS A 4 2.17 11.95 -0.76
C HIS A 4 2.62 10.74 0.08
N TRP A 5 1.90 10.41 1.16
CA TRP A 5 2.34 9.35 2.07
C TRP A 5 2.37 7.97 1.40
N LEU A 6 1.48 7.71 0.43
CA LEU A 6 1.46 6.47 -0.33
C LEU A 6 2.69 6.38 -1.25
N GLU A 7 2.96 7.43 -2.02
CA GLU A 7 4.16 7.52 -2.87
C GLU A 7 5.44 7.39 -2.03
N GLN A 8 5.51 8.03 -0.87
CA GLN A 8 6.64 7.91 0.07
C GLN A 8 6.78 6.51 0.68
N ALA A 9 5.68 5.79 0.84
CA ALA A 9 5.65 4.40 1.27
C ALA A 9 5.91 3.41 0.10
N GLY A 10 6.20 3.92 -1.11
CA GLY A 10 6.52 3.12 -2.29
C GLY A 10 5.32 2.76 -3.17
N PHE A 11 4.11 3.21 -2.83
CA PHE A 11 2.92 2.95 -3.62
C PHE A 11 2.79 3.98 -4.74
N ASN A 12 2.95 3.53 -5.98
CA ASN A 12 2.78 4.36 -7.17
C ASN A 12 1.44 4.05 -7.85
N ILE A 13 1.00 4.93 -8.75
CA ILE A 13 -0.17 4.65 -9.59
C ILE A 13 0.17 3.46 -10.50
N ASP A 14 -0.78 2.54 -10.63
CA ASP A 14 -0.67 1.30 -11.42
C ASP A 14 0.43 0.32 -10.98
N SER A 15 1.10 0.55 -9.84
CA SER A 15 2.04 -0.44 -9.29
C SER A 15 1.28 -1.67 -8.77
N PRO A 16 1.70 -2.89 -9.11
CA PRO A 16 1.13 -4.08 -8.51
C PRO A 16 1.32 -4.06 -6.98
N VAL A 17 0.33 -4.58 -6.25
CA VAL A 17 0.39 -4.71 -4.79
C VAL A 17 0.14 -6.14 -4.38
N THR A 18 0.91 -6.60 -3.39
CA THR A 18 0.64 -7.87 -2.74
C THR A 18 -0.37 -7.67 -1.62
N ILE A 19 -1.43 -8.48 -1.63
CA ILE A 19 -2.51 -8.43 -0.64
C ILE A 19 -2.42 -9.66 0.28
N ARG A 20 -2.46 -9.43 1.59
CA ARG A 20 -2.60 -10.50 2.60
C ARG A 20 -3.76 -10.21 3.53
N VAL A 21 -4.64 -11.20 3.70
CA VAL A 21 -5.77 -11.12 4.64
C VAL A 21 -5.35 -11.76 5.96
N MET A 22 -5.50 -11.02 7.05
CA MET A 22 -5.33 -11.49 8.42
C MET A 22 -6.64 -11.26 9.19
N GLN A 23 -6.87 -11.97 10.29
CA GLN A 23 -8.09 -11.77 11.08
C GLN A 23 -8.17 -10.31 11.56
N GLY A 24 -9.18 -9.58 11.06
CA GLY A 24 -9.40 -8.16 11.40
C GLY A 24 -8.45 -7.17 10.71
N CYS A 25 -7.62 -7.61 9.75
CA CYS A 25 -6.67 -6.73 9.07
C CYS A 25 -6.46 -7.10 7.59
N LEU A 26 -6.31 -6.09 6.74
CA LEU A 26 -5.90 -6.23 5.35
C LEU A 26 -4.52 -5.59 5.19
N VAL A 27 -3.51 -6.39 4.87
CA VAL A 27 -2.14 -5.91 4.67
C VAL A 27 -1.90 -5.71 3.19
N LEU A 28 -1.38 -4.53 2.85
CA LEU A 28 -0.97 -4.13 1.51
C LEU A 28 0.54 -3.93 1.50
N THR A 29 1.22 -4.47 0.50
CA THR A 29 2.67 -4.30 0.31
C THR A 29 2.93 -3.87 -1.12
N ALA A 30 3.63 -2.75 -1.29
CA ALA A 30 4.18 -2.33 -2.57
C ALA A 30 5.38 -3.22 -2.93
N GLU A 31 5.54 -3.56 -4.21
CA GLU A 31 6.73 -4.24 -4.75
C GLU A 31 7.91 -3.29 -4.99
#